data_AF-A0A850QZZ5-F1
#
_entry.id   AF-A0A850QZZ5-F1
#
_cell.length_a   1.000
_cell.length_b   1.000
_cell.length_c   1.000
_cell.angle_alpha   90.00
_cell.angle_beta   90.00
_cell.angle_gamma   90.00
#
_symmetry.space_group_name_H-M   'P 1'
#
loop_
_entity.id
_entity.type
_entity.pdbx_description
1 polymer ?
#
loop_
_entity_poly.entity_id
_entity_poly.type
_entity_poly.pdbx_seq_one_letter_code
_entity_poly.pdbx_strand_id
1 'polypeptide(L)'
;LFTELAAEVIKYQQEDGFWRTSLLDPQNYPAKESSATALFCYGLAWGIRMGLLDEATYLPVVEKAWAALGECIHDNGMIGWVQLPAFNPRDVQFEHNIDYGAGAFLLAGTEVLHLTK
;
A
#
# COMPACT_ATOMS: atom_id res chain seq x y z
N LEU A 1 -16.42 10.42 -5.01
CA LEU A 1 -15.98 9.02 -4.86
C LEU A 1 -14.47 8.88 -4.61
N PHE A 2 -13.58 9.14 -5.57
CA PHE A 2 -12.13 8.91 -5.38
C PHE A 2 -11.55 9.69 -4.18
N THR A 3 -11.77 11.01 -4.13
CA THR A 3 -11.25 11.87 -3.05
C THR A 3 -11.87 11.53 -1.69
N GLU A 4 -13.14 11.13 -1.66
CA GLU A 4 -13.82 10.66 -0.44
C GLU A 4 -13.20 9.35 0.06
N LEU A 5 -12.92 8.40 -0.84
CA LEU A 5 -12.25 7.15 -0.49
C LEU A 5 -10.82 7.41 0.01
N ALA A 6 -10.08 8.29 -0.66
CA ALA A 6 -8.73 8.67 -0.22
C ALA A 6 -8.74 9.26 1.19
N ALA A 7 -9.63 10.22 1.46
CA ALA A 7 -9.77 10.85 2.78
C ALA A 7 -10.14 9.85 3.89
N GLU A 8 -10.88 8.79 3.55
CA GLU A 8 -11.26 7.76 4.51
C GLU A 8 -10.14 6.73 4.73
N VAL A 9 -9.53 6.24 3.65
CA VAL A 9 -8.51 5.18 3.70
C VAL A 9 -7.27 5.62 4.48
N ILE A 10 -6.83 6.87 4.36
CA ILE A 10 -5.62 7.33 5.06
C ILE A 10 -5.73 7.25 6.59
N LYS A 11 -6.95 7.26 7.15
CA LYS A 11 -7.19 7.12 8.60
C LYS A 11 -6.83 5.74 9.13
N TYR A 12 -6.75 4.74 8.24
CA TYR A 12 -6.49 3.34 8.58
C TYR A 12 -5.05 2.90 8.30
N GLN A 13 -4.18 3.80 7.84
CA GLN A 13 -2.75 3.49 7.70
C GLN A 13 -2.17 3.25 9.10
N GLN A 14 -1.46 2.14 9.26
CA GLN A 14 -0.86 1.78 10.53
C GLN A 14 0.42 2.58 10.80
N GLU A 15 0.92 2.51 12.03
CA GLU A 15 2.15 3.19 12.44
C GLU A 15 3.38 2.73 11.64
N ASP A 16 3.36 1.51 11.10
CA ASP A 16 4.41 0.94 10.25
C ASP A 16 4.22 1.22 8.75
N GLY A 17 3.22 2.02 8.36
CA GLY A 17 3.01 2.46 6.98
C GLY A 17 2.12 1.56 6.12
N PHE A 18 1.75 0.38 6.61
CA PHE A 18 0.90 -0.57 5.89
C PHE A 18 -0.58 -0.34 6.19
N TRP A 19 -1.42 -0.85 5.29
CA TRP A 19 -2.79 -1.22 5.61
C TRP A 19 -2.85 -2.73 5.84
N ARG A 20 -3.66 -3.15 6.81
CA ARG A 20 -3.86 -4.58 7.11
C ARG A 20 -4.91 -5.18 6.18
N THR A 21 -4.96 -6.51 6.10
CA THR A 21 -5.99 -7.25 5.36
C THR A 21 -7.41 -6.89 5.81
N SER A 22 -7.58 -6.47 7.07
CA SER A 22 -8.78 -5.82 7.58
C SER A 22 -8.49 -4.39 8.03
N LEU A 23 -9.05 -3.40 7.34
CA LEU A 23 -8.85 -1.97 7.65
C LEU A 23 -9.40 -1.57 9.03
N LEU A 24 -10.55 -2.15 9.40
CA LEU A 24 -11.28 -1.81 10.63
C LEU A 24 -10.95 -2.73 11.79
N ASP A 25 -10.20 -3.81 11.55
CA ASP A 25 -9.85 -4.80 12.56
C ASP A 25 -8.39 -5.27 12.44
N PRO A 26 -7.43 -4.33 12.54
CA PRO A 26 -6.00 -4.64 12.41
C PRO A 26 -5.48 -5.47 13.60
N GLN A 27 -6.21 -5.55 14.71
CA GLN A 27 -5.78 -6.33 15.88
C GLN A 27 -5.97 -7.83 15.67
N ASN A 28 -7.06 -8.24 15.00
CA ASN A 28 -7.26 -9.63 14.62
C ASN A 28 -6.48 -10.04 13.37
N TYR A 29 -6.08 -9.07 12.54
CA TYR A 29 -5.25 -9.30 11.35
C TYR A 29 -4.02 -8.38 11.34
N PRO A 30 -3.04 -8.61 12.24
CA PRO A 30 -1.94 -7.68 12.46
C PRO A 30 -0.82 -7.79 11.42
N ALA A 31 -0.83 -8.83 10.58
CA ALA A 31 0.20 -9.06 9.59
C ALA A 31 0.27 -7.93 8.55
N LYS A 32 1.50 -7.63 8.11
CA LYS A 32 1.73 -6.74 6.96
C LYS A 32 1.00 -7.29 5.75
N GLU A 33 0.46 -6.39 4.93
CA GLU A 33 -0.16 -6.73 3.65
C GLU A 33 0.36 -5.74 2.61
N SER A 34 1.12 -6.24 1.63
CA SER A 34 1.86 -5.40 0.70
C SER A 34 1.05 -5.02 -0.54
N SER A 35 0.09 -5.83 -0.99
CA SER A 35 -0.58 -5.58 -2.27
C SER A 35 -1.61 -4.45 -2.19
N ALA A 36 -2.46 -4.41 -1.17
CA ALA A 36 -3.36 -3.31 -0.90
C ALA A 36 -2.58 -2.05 -0.51
N THR A 37 -1.52 -2.20 0.31
CA THR A 37 -0.63 -1.06 0.64
C THR A 37 -0.03 -0.44 -0.63
N ALA A 38 0.41 -1.26 -1.59
CA ALA A 38 0.89 -0.79 -2.89
C ALA A 38 -0.21 -0.13 -3.72
N LEU A 39 -1.43 -0.68 -3.76
CA LEU A 39 -2.55 -0.06 -4.47
C LEU A 39 -2.97 1.29 -3.86
N PHE A 40 -2.98 1.41 -2.53
CA PHE A 40 -3.24 2.68 -1.87
C PHE A 40 -2.11 3.69 -2.10
N CYS A 41 -0.85 3.26 -1.98
CA CYS A 41 0.31 4.08 -2.31
C CYS A 41 0.21 4.65 -3.75
N TYR A 42 -0.09 3.77 -4.73
CA TYR A 42 -0.32 4.16 -6.12
C TYR A 42 -1.43 5.19 -6.26
N GLY A 43 -2.63 4.89 -5.74
CA GLY A 43 -3.80 5.76 -5.90
C GLY A 43 -3.60 7.14 -5.26
N LEU A 44 -2.98 7.18 -4.08
CA LEU A 44 -2.68 8.43 -3.38
C LEU A 44 -1.61 9.24 -4.11
N ALA A 45 -0.52 8.61 -4.54
CA ALA A 45 0.54 9.27 -5.30
C ALA A 45 0.02 9.83 -6.64
N TRP A 46 -0.77 9.03 -7.36
CA TRP A 46 -1.46 9.45 -8.58
C TRP A 46 -2.39 10.65 -8.32
N GLY A 47 -3.15 10.60 -7.23
CA GLY A 47 -4.07 11.68 -6.85
C GLY A 47 -3.34 13.00 -6.59
N ILE A 48 -2.16 12.96 -5.95
CA ILE A 48 -1.28 14.12 -5.76
C ILE A 48 -0.79 14.62 -7.12
N ARG A 49 -0.23 13.74 -7.96
CA ARG A 49 0.30 14.10 -9.29
C ARG A 49 -0.75 14.75 -10.19
N MET A 50 -2.01 14.31 -10.10
CA MET A 50 -3.13 14.88 -10.86
C MET A 50 -3.71 16.15 -10.25
N GLY A 51 -3.20 16.63 -9.10
CA GLY A 51 -3.73 17.80 -8.40
C GLY A 51 -5.12 17.57 -7.81
N LEU A 52 -5.52 16.31 -7.61
CA LEU A 52 -6.81 15.92 -7.03
C LEU A 52 -6.75 15.79 -5.51
N LEU A 53 -5.56 15.50 -4.98
CA LEU A 53 -5.27 15.37 -3.56
C LEU A 53 -4.20 16.41 -3.18
N ASP A 54 -4.34 17.04 -2.01
CA ASP A 54 -3.39 18.05 -1.58
C ASP A 54 -2.08 17.42 -1.07
N GLU A 55 -0.95 17.88 -1.59
CA GLU A 55 0.35 17.27 -1.29
C GLU A 55 0.66 17.28 0.22
N ALA A 56 0.31 18.35 0.93
CA ALA A 56 0.61 18.50 2.36
C ALA A 56 -0.06 17.42 3.24
N THR A 57 -1.28 16.98 2.89
CA THR A 57 -2.00 15.94 3.63
C THR A 57 -1.55 14.54 3.20
N TYR A 58 -1.38 14.32 1.90
CA TYR A 58 -1.27 12.95 1.37
C TYR A 58 0.17 12.50 1.11
N LEU A 59 1.13 13.40 0.87
CA LEU A 59 2.52 13.02 0.61
C LEU A 59 3.15 12.25 1.78
N PRO A 60 2.99 12.66 3.06
CA PRO A 60 3.56 11.90 4.17
C PRO A 60 3.02 10.47 4.28
N VAL A 61 1.75 10.27 3.90
CA VAL A 61 1.10 8.94 3.88
C VAL A 61 1.70 8.07 2.77
N VAL A 62 1.89 8.64 1.58
CA VAL A 62 2.54 7.98 0.42
C VAL A 62 3.97 7.59 0.75
N GLU A 63 4.79 8.51 1.27
CA GLU A 63 6.19 8.27 1.60
C GLU A 63 6.34 7.15 2.63
N LYS A 64 5.45 7.14 3.64
CA LYS A 64 5.44 6.10 4.67
C LYS A 64 5.07 4.74 4.10
N ALA A 65 4.06 4.67 3.22
CA ALA A 65 3.67 3.44 2.54
C ALA A 65 4.80 2.94 1.62
N TRP A 66 5.44 3.84 0.88
CA TRP A 66 6.53 3.51 -0.03
C TRP A 66 7.76 2.97 0.71
N ALA A 67 8.16 3.61 1.81
CA ALA A 67 9.25 3.12 2.66
C ALA A 67 8.95 1.73 3.22
N ALA A 68 7.72 1.51 3.71
CA ALA A 68 7.26 0.24 4.24
C ALA A 68 7.30 -0.89 3.19
N LEU A 69 6.87 -0.60 1.95
CA LEU A 69 6.91 -1.57 0.84
C LEU A 69 8.34 -1.98 0.47
N GLY A 70 9.34 -1.12 0.70
CA GLY A 70 10.75 -1.47 0.52
C GLY A 70 11.20 -2.64 1.41
N GLU A 71 10.59 -2.81 2.59
CA GLU A 71 10.87 -3.92 3.51
C GLU A 71 10.24 -5.25 3.06
N CYS A 72 9.35 -5.23 2.07
CA CYS A 72 8.66 -6.44 1.59
C CYS A 72 9.43 -7.17 0.50
N ILE A 73 10.53 -6.61 -0.01
CA ILE A 73 11.28 -7.18 -1.12
C ILE A 73 12.29 -8.19 -0.59
N HIS A 74 12.20 -9.42 -1.07
CA HIS A 74 13.18 -10.47 -0.82
C HIS A 74 14.50 -10.16 -1.52
N ASP A 75 15.61 -10.77 -1.09
CA ASP A 75 16.94 -10.59 -1.69
C ASP A 75 16.99 -10.89 -3.20
N ASN A 76 16.06 -11.71 -3.70
CA ASN A 76 15.94 -12.08 -5.11
C ASN A 76 14.98 -11.17 -5.92
N GLY A 77 14.46 -10.09 -5.33
CA GLY A 77 13.55 -9.15 -5.98
C GLY A 77 12.07 -9.55 -5.97
N MET A 78 11.71 -10.70 -5.36
CA MET A 78 10.31 -11.08 -5.16
C MET A 78 9.67 -10.17 -4.11
N ILE A 79 8.43 -9.72 -4.34
CA ILE A 79 7.65 -9.04 -3.30
C ILE A 79 6.92 -10.04 -2.41
N GLY A 80 7.13 -9.94 -1.11
CA GLY A 80 6.50 -10.72 -0.08
C GLY A 80 5.29 -10.03 0.56
N TRP A 81 4.73 -10.64 1.60
CA TRP A 81 3.56 -10.13 2.33
C TRP A 81 2.32 -9.89 1.45
N VAL A 82 2.18 -10.62 0.34
CA VAL A 82 1.00 -10.51 -0.52
C VAL A 82 -0.07 -11.45 0.00
N GLN A 83 -1.25 -10.94 0.35
CA GLN A 83 -2.36 -11.83 0.70
C GLN A 83 -2.73 -12.68 -0.53
N LEU A 84 -2.80 -14.00 -0.37
CA LEU A 84 -3.24 -14.93 -1.42
C LEU A 84 -4.77 -14.87 -1.61
N PRO A 85 -5.29 -15.26 -2.79
CA PRO A 85 -6.72 -15.23 -3.08
C PRO A 85 -7.57 -15.93 -2.01
N ALA A 86 -8.51 -15.17 -1.44
CA ALA A 86 -9.45 -15.64 -0.42
C ALA A 86 -10.75 -14.82 -0.50
N PHE A 87 -11.82 -15.32 0.13
CA PHE A 87 -13.10 -14.60 0.21
C PHE A 87 -13.19 -13.65 1.42
N ASN A 88 -12.20 -13.70 2.31
CA ASN A 88 -12.11 -12.91 3.55
C ASN A 88 -10.64 -12.63 3.91
N PRO A 89 -10.37 -11.72 4.86
CA PRO A 89 -9.03 -11.52 5.40
C PRO A 89 -8.43 -12.82 5.93
N ARG A 90 -7.14 -13.03 5.66
CA ARG A 90 -6.36 -14.20 6.09
C ARG A 90 -5.02 -13.75 6.63
N ASP A 91 -4.35 -14.65 7.33
CA ASP A 91 -2.95 -14.45 7.70
C ASP A 91 -2.07 -14.35 6.46
N VAL A 92 -1.09 -13.46 6.55
CA VAL A 92 -0.12 -13.19 5.51
C VAL A 92 1.26 -13.49 6.08
N GLN A 93 2.13 -14.07 5.27
CA GLN A 93 3.51 -14.39 5.64
C GLN A 93 4.45 -13.70 4.64
N PHE A 94 5.70 -13.53 5.03
CA PHE A 94 6.69 -12.86 4.17
C PHE A 94 6.87 -13.58 2.83
N GLU A 95 6.76 -14.91 2.81
CA GLU A 95 6.92 -15.74 1.62
C GLU A 95 5.71 -15.72 0.69
N HIS A 96 4.56 -15.22 1.16
CA HIS A 96 3.36 -15.17 0.32
C HIS A 96 3.54 -14.12 -0.79
N ASN A 97 3.40 -14.61 -2.02
CA ASN A 97 3.53 -13.86 -3.26
C ASN A 97 2.58 -14.43 -4.32
N ILE A 98 2.12 -13.57 -5.22
CA ILE A 98 1.34 -13.92 -6.42
C ILE A 98 1.49 -12.81 -7.44
N ASP A 99 1.23 -13.11 -8.72
CA ASP A 99 1.51 -12.26 -9.88
C ASP A 99 1.03 -10.80 -9.75
N TYR A 100 -0.17 -10.56 -9.24
CA TYR A 100 -0.69 -9.20 -9.06
C TYR A 100 0.08 -8.37 -8.01
N GLY A 101 0.77 -9.00 -7.06
CA GLY A 101 1.54 -8.30 -6.03
C GLY A 101 2.67 -7.48 -6.64
N ALA A 102 3.41 -8.08 -7.58
CA ALA A 102 4.46 -7.39 -8.33
C ALA A 102 3.88 -6.26 -9.19
N GLY A 103 2.73 -6.49 -9.85
CA GLY A 103 2.05 -5.48 -10.63
C GLY A 103 1.64 -4.26 -9.80
N ALA A 104 1.05 -4.48 -8.61
CA ALA A 104 0.66 -3.41 -7.69
C ALA A 104 1.87 -2.62 -7.19
N PHE A 105 2.97 -3.30 -6.85
CA PHE A 105 4.21 -2.64 -6.43
C PHE A 105 4.81 -1.76 -7.54
N LEU A 106 4.85 -2.27 -8.78
CA LEU A 106 5.35 -1.51 -9.92
C LEU A 106 4.48 -0.28 -10.20
N LEU A 107 3.15 -0.40 -10.10
CA LEU A 107 2.25 0.76 -10.18
C LEU A 107 2.62 1.82 -9.14
N ALA A 108 2.74 1.43 -7.87
CA ALA A 108 3.12 2.34 -6.79
C ALA A 108 4.45 3.05 -7.08
N GLY A 109 5.47 2.29 -7.47
CA GLY A 109 6.79 2.84 -7.79
C GLY A 109 6.75 3.86 -8.93
N THR A 110 5.97 3.63 -9.99
CA THR A 110 5.87 4.57 -11.11
C THR A 110 5.29 5.92 -10.70
N GLU A 111 4.27 5.94 -9.84
CA GLU A 111 3.66 7.19 -9.39
C GLU A 111 4.53 7.91 -8.36
N VAL A 112 5.19 7.16 -7.45
CA VAL A 112 6.14 7.75 -6.51
C VAL A 112 7.32 8.40 -7.25
N LEU A 113 7.84 7.78 -8.31
CA LEU A 113 8.89 8.36 -9.15
C LEU A 113 8.47 9.69 -9.81
N HIS A 114 7.19 9.88 -10.11
CA HIS A 114 6.71 11.15 -10.64
C HIS A 114 6.64 12.28 -9.59
N LEU A 115 6.64 11.92 -8.29
CA LEU A 115 6.66 12.89 -7.19
C LEU A 115 8.08 13.28 -6.79
N THR A 116 9.08 12.45 -7.12
CA THR A 116 10.50 12.80 -6.94
C THR A 116 10.93 13.79 -8.01
N LYS A 117 11.42 14.97 -7.60
CA LYS A 117 11.98 16.01 -8.49
C LYS A 117 13.40 15.69 -8.91
#